data_AF-A0A0F3LB24-F1
#
_entry.id   AF-A0A0F3LB24-F1
#
_cell.length_a   1.000
_cell.length_b   1.000
_cell.length_c   1.000
_cell.angle_alpha   90.00
_cell.angle_beta   90.00
_cell.angle_gamma   90.00
#
_symmetry.space_group_name_H-M   'P 1'
#
loop_
_entity.id
_entity.type
_entity.pdbx_description
1 polymer ?
#
loop_
_entity_poly.entity_id
_entity_poly.type
_entity_poly.pdbx_seq_one_letter_code
_entity_poly.pdbx_strand_id
1 'polypeptide(L)'
;MGTRKTLVRSEAGVTLERIERLSARGAAHLSGFELSSRRFVQAQRIAEERQALDAFDLEVIAVLSDPELQRDDPLRKEPRAER
;
A
#
# COMPACT_ATOMS: atom_id res chain seq x y z
N MET A 1 21.81 6.46 -10.30
CA MET A 1 20.52 6.68 -10.98
C MET A 1 19.45 6.81 -9.91
N GLY A 2 18.71 7.92 -9.89
CA GLY A 2 17.68 8.14 -8.89
C GLY A 2 16.43 7.32 -9.18
N THR A 3 15.67 6.97 -8.15
CA THR A 3 14.32 6.42 -8.29
C THR A 3 13.34 7.41 -7.68
N ARG A 4 12.27 7.72 -8.40
CA ARG A 4 11.14 8.51 -7.90
C ARG A 4 10.04 7.53 -7.52
N LYS A 5 9.51 7.67 -6.31
CA LYS A 5 8.27 7.01 -5.91
C LYS A 5 7.14 8.04 -5.96
N THR A 6 5.98 7.63 -6.43
CA THR A 6 4.78 8.47 -6.45
C THR A 6 3.63 7.66 -5.89
N LEU A 7 3.01 8.16 -4.82
CA LEU A 7 1.83 7.52 -4.25
C LEU A 7 0.70 7.48 -5.28
N VAL A 8 0.18 6.29 -5.56
CA VAL A 8 -0.97 6.06 -6.45
C VAL A 8 -2.25 5.99 -5.63
N ARG A 9 -2.26 5.11 -4.62
CA ARG A 9 -3.40 4.88 -3.71
C ARG A 9 -2.93 4.49 -2.31
N SER A 10 -3.74 4.79 -1.31
CA SER A 10 -3.52 4.38 0.07
C SER A 10 -4.87 4.20 0.77
N GLU A 11 -5.12 3.03 1.35
CA GLU A 11 -6.35 2.71 2.09
C GLU A 11 -6.12 1.59 3.11
N ALA A 12 -6.76 1.67 4.27
CA ALA A 12 -6.68 0.63 5.32
C ALA A 12 -5.26 0.21 5.75
N GLY A 13 -4.26 1.08 5.58
CA GLY A 13 -2.85 0.73 5.86
C GLY A 13 -2.16 -0.08 4.75
N VAL A 14 -2.79 -0.17 3.57
CA VAL A 14 -2.21 -0.63 2.31
C VAL A 14 -1.85 0.59 1.46
N THR A 15 -0.67 0.58 0.86
CA THR A 15 -0.11 1.66 0.05
C THR A 15 0.36 1.12 -1.28
N LEU A 16 -0.07 1.73 -2.38
CA LEU A 16 0.42 1.44 -3.72
C LEU A 16 1.20 2.65 -4.25
N GLU A 17 2.47 2.45 -4.55
CA GLU A 17 3.36 3.46 -5.11
C GLU A 17 3.78 3.09 -6.54
N ARG A 18 3.83 4.08 -7.43
CA ARG A 18 4.43 3.97 -8.75
C ARG A 18 5.91 4.30 -8.65
N ILE A 19 6.74 3.42 -9.17
CA ILE A 19 8.20 3.55 -9.14
C ILE A 19 8.69 3.94 -10.53
N GLU A 20 9.37 5.06 -10.62
CA GLU A 20 9.97 5.57 -11.84
C GLU A 20 11.49 5.64 -11.69
N ARG A 21 12.23 5.17 -12.68
CA ARG A 21 13.68 5.32 -12.75
C ARG A 21 14.02 6.62 -13.46
N LEU A 22 14.81 7.47 -12.81
CA LEU A 22 15.30 8.72 -13.36
C LEU A 22 16.60 8.45 -14.15
N SER A 23 16.57 8.78 -15.43
CA SER A 23 17.76 8.80 -16.28
C SER A 23 18.69 9.96 -15.87
N ALA A 24 19.96 9.87 -16.28
CA ALA A 24 20.94 10.94 -16.04
C ALA A 24 20.55 12.29 -16.68
N ARG A 25 19.59 12.29 -17.62
CA ARG A 25 19.05 13.48 -18.28
C ARG A 25 17.74 13.98 -17.66
N GLY A 26 17.29 13.39 -16.54
CA GLY A 26 16.07 13.78 -15.83
C GLY A 26 14.77 13.17 -16.37
N ALA A 27 14.80 12.41 -17.47
CA ALA A 27 13.62 11.68 -17.93
C ALA A 27 13.28 10.54 -16.96
N ALA A 28 12.01 10.45 -16.57
CA ALA A 28 11.46 9.40 -15.73
C ALA A 28 10.89 8.28 -16.60
N HIS A 29 11.28 7.04 -16.33
CA HIS A 29 10.74 5.86 -17.00
C HIS A 29 10.06 4.98 -15.96
N LEU A 30 8.84 4.52 -16.25
CA LEU A 30 8.13 3.58 -15.40
C LEU A 30 9.01 2.33 -15.18
N SER A 31 9.26 2.03 -13.90
CA SER A 31 10.01 0.84 -13.47
C SER A 31 9.10 -0.22 -12.83
N GLY A 32 7.84 0.12 -12.55
CA GLY A 32 6.84 -0.75 -11.95
C GLY A 32 6.09 -0.08 -10.81
N PHE A 33 5.47 -0.89 -9.98
CA PHE A 33 4.68 -0.51 -8.82
C PHE A 33 5.15 -1.26 -7.59
N GLU A 34 5.00 -0.65 -6.43
CA GLU A 34 5.37 -1.22 -5.14
C GLU A 34 4.16 -1.16 -4.20
N LEU A 35 3.71 -2.33 -3.77
CA LEU A 35 2.57 -2.53 -2.89
C LEU A 35 3.10 -2.84 -1.48
N SER A 36 2.72 -2.03 -0.50
CA SER A 36 3.08 -2.21 0.90
C SER A 36 1.81 -2.35 1.74
N SER A 37 1.83 -3.21 2.74
CA SER A 37 0.73 -3.34 3.71
C SER A 37 1.26 -3.75 5.07
N ARG A 38 0.43 -3.67 6.11
CA ARG A 38 0.76 -4.17 7.44
C ARG A 38 0.95 -5.70 7.50
N ARG A 39 0.46 -6.42 6.49
CA ARG A 39 0.60 -7.89 6.37
C ARG A 39 1.93 -8.29 5.74
N PHE A 40 2.56 -7.38 5.01
CA PHE A 40 3.82 -7.65 4.34
C PHE A 40 5.02 -7.22 5.17
N VAL A 41 5.97 -8.14 5.37
CA VAL A 41 7.29 -7.81 5.93
C VAL A 41 8.11 -6.98 4.94
N GLN A 42 7.89 -7.16 3.64
CA GLN A 42 8.55 -6.40 2.56
C GLN A 42 7.55 -6.06 1.47
N ALA A 43 7.71 -4.87 0.88
CA ALA A 43 6.83 -4.43 -0.18
C ALA A 43 6.93 -5.32 -1.43
N GLN A 44 5.79 -5.64 -2.02
CA GLN A 44 5.69 -6.45 -3.22
C GLN A 44 5.85 -5.57 -4.46
N ARG A 45 6.71 -5.99 -5.39
CA ARG A 45 6.88 -5.30 -6.67
C ARG A 45 6.05 -5.94 -7.77
N ILE A 46 5.34 -5.11 -8.53
CA ILE A 46 4.44 -5.52 -9.60
C ILE A 46 4.76 -4.68 -10.84
N ALA A 47 4.94 -5.32 -11.99
CA ALA A 47 5.36 -4.61 -13.22
C ALA A 47 4.21 -3.84 -13.87
N GLU A 48 3.03 -4.46 -13.94
CA GLU A 48 1.87 -3.97 -14.68
C GLU A 48 0.90 -3.20 -13.77
N GLU A 49 0.41 -2.05 -14.24
CA GLU A 49 -0.49 -1.18 -13.47
C GLU A 49 -1.78 -1.87 -13.07
N ARG A 50 -2.42 -2.58 -14.01
CA ARG A 50 -3.66 -3.30 -13.76
C ARG A 50 -3.51 -4.36 -12.68
N GLN A 51 -2.45 -5.16 -12.76
CA GLN A 51 -2.17 -6.19 -11.75
C GLN A 51 -1.88 -5.57 -10.39
N ALA A 52 -1.25 -4.39 -10.37
CA ALA A 52 -0.94 -3.69 -9.14
C ALA A 52 -2.19 -3.11 -8.46
N LEU A 53 -3.15 -2.60 -9.25
CA LEU A 53 -4.45 -2.17 -8.76
C LEU A 53 -5.29 -3.34 -8.25
N ASP A 54 -5.36 -4.44 -9.03
CA ASP A 54 -6.08 -5.64 -8.62
C ASP A 54 -5.51 -6.21 -7.30
N ALA A 55 -4.17 -6.26 -7.18
CA ALA A 55 -3.49 -6.71 -5.95
C ALA A 55 -3.73 -5.76 -4.77
N PHE A 56 -3.80 -4.46 -5.01
CA PHE A 56 -4.12 -3.47 -3.99
C PHE A 56 -5.54 -3.70 -3.42
N ASP A 57 -6.54 -3.86 -4.28
CA ASP A 57 -7.93 -4.05 -3.84
C ASP A 57 -8.08 -5.36 -3.03
N LEU A 58 -7.44 -6.43 -3.49
CA LEU A 58 -7.42 -7.71 -2.76
C LEU A 58 -6.75 -7.58 -1.38
N GLU A 59 -5.65 -6.84 -1.31
CA GLU A 59 -4.93 -6.66 -0.05
C GLU A 59 -5.69 -5.75 0.92
N VAL A 60 -6.38 -4.71 0.43
CA VAL A 60 -7.29 -3.89 1.25
C VAL A 60 -8.39 -4.74 1.85
N ILE A 61 -9.05 -5.57 1.04
CA ILE A 61 -10.09 -6.50 1.53
C ILE A 61 -9.49 -7.44 2.58
N ALA A 62 -8.30 -7.97 2.34
CA ALA A 62 -7.67 -8.90 3.26
C ALA A 62 -7.27 -8.24 4.59
N VAL A 63 -6.74 -7.01 4.57
CA VAL A 63 -6.42 -6.25 5.78
C VAL A 63 -7.70 -5.89 6.55
N LEU A 64 -8.74 -5.44 5.86
CA LEU A 64 -10.02 -5.14 6.49
C LEU A 64 -10.72 -6.39 7.01
N SER A 65 -10.44 -7.57 6.47
CA SER A 65 -11.01 -8.84 6.94
C SER A 65 -10.18 -9.49 8.05
N ASP A 66 -8.98 -8.98 8.33
CA ASP A 66 -8.06 -9.53 9.32
C ASP A 66 -8.37 -8.98 10.72
N PRO A 67 -8.96 -9.79 11.62
CA PRO A 67 -9.36 -9.32 12.94
C PRO A 67 -8.16 -8.97 13.83
N GLU A 68 -6.96 -9.48 13.55
CA GLU A 68 -5.76 -9.13 14.33
C GLU A 68 -5.27 -7.73 13.97
N LEU A 69 -5.37 -7.33 12.70
CA LEU A 69 -5.02 -5.99 12.24
C LEU A 69 -6.08 -4.94 12.61
N GLN A 70 -7.34 -5.35 12.78
CA GLN A 70 -8.40 -4.48 13.28
C GLN A 70 -8.28 -4.17 14.78
N ARG A 71 -7.59 -5.01 15.57
CA ARG A 71 -7.42 -4.79 17.02
C ARG A 71 -6.46 -3.64 17.33
N ASP A 72 -5.54 -3.34 16.43
CA ASP A 72 -4.62 -2.21 16.52
C ASP A 72 -5.22 -0.91 15.94
N ASP A 73 -6.51 -0.90 15.58
CA ASP A 73 -7.19 0.30 15.13
C ASP A 73 -7.61 1.20 16.32
N PRO A 74 -7.05 2.41 16.47
CA PRO A 74 -7.30 3.28 17.62
C PRO A 74 -8.73 3.84 17.69
N LEU A 75 -9.58 3.64 16.67
CA LEU A 75 -10.99 4.06 16.70
C LEU A 75 -11.91 3.03 17.38
N ARG A 76 -11.43 1.82 17.68
CA ARG A 76 -12.19 0.84 18.46
C ARG A 76 -12.05 1.08 19.97
N LYS A 77 -12.17 2.33 20.40
CA LYS A 77 -12.46 2.62 21.81
C LYS A 77 -13.94 2.34 22.03
N GLU A 78 -14.23 1.14 22.53
CA GLU A 78 -15.54 0.84 23.09
C GLU A 78 -15.93 1.99 24.05
N PRO A 79 -17.10 2.63 23.90
CA PRO A 79 -17.56 3.56 24.91
C PRO A 79 -17.75 2.73 26.17
N ARG A 80 -16.84 2.91 27.13
CA ARG A 80 -17.00 2.40 28.49
C ARG A 80 -18.31 2.98 29.00
N ALA A 81 -19.37 2.17 28.97
CA ALA A 81 -20.62 2.47 29.62
C ALA A 81 -20.34 2.50 31.12
N GLU A 82 -20.14 3.69 31.66
CA GLU A 82 -20.15 3.92 33.10
C GLU A 82 -21.61 3.81 33.54
N ARG A 83 -21.87 2.81 34.40
CA ARG A 83 -23.13 2.62 35.13
C ARG A 83 -23.01 3.27 36.49
#